data_AF-E3ZUS0-F1
#
_entry.id   AF-E3ZUS0-F1
#
_cell.length_a   1.000
_cell.length_b   1.000
_cell.length_c   1.000
_cell.angle_alpha   90.00
_cell.angle_beta   90.00
_cell.angle_gamma   90.00
#
_symmetry.space_group_name_H-M   'P 1'
#
loop_
_entity.id
_entity.type
_entity.pdbx_description
1 polymer ?
#
loop_
_entity_poly.entity_id
_entity_poly.type
_entity_poly.pdbx_seq_one_letter_code
_entity_poly.pdbx_strand_id
1 'polypeptide(L)'
;MNLSKKWIIPLFLLIVIIGFSLQPKLVSAATAEAWGPYSWTDSSGTTHTTALIKIGGKLVYCIDPDKNAPFGGHSYQKGNPYDYSTRAIFYYGYGGDGNELGNSMTAMVKTWVALNNWLEGKDTQKTYSNKDSQVWRLIKHAKKQDVPKRDIKFNKSTYSSSISGKVQKSEKVKMTGDGQATIKIPKKVTIHLDNKTQTGGNITIKTNATFYFTAPLDYDSEFNTGNLNGKVSEFASILYLPSGNGMQRLAGGGFKEDPVVKAGFKVHFEARQSKITVEHRDKYDDALLEKSSSEKTIGTSYSYKAKTKITKGSNTYVPTSTKEKTGTVGSKDKTIIF
;
A
#
# COMPACT_ATOMS: atom_id res chain seq x y z
N MET A 1 51.42 -45.59 70.15
CA MET A 1 50.15 -45.43 70.89
C MET A 1 49.10 -44.95 69.91
N ASN A 2 48.17 -45.85 69.58
CA ASN A 2 46.80 -45.64 69.08
C ASN A 2 46.44 -44.56 68.03
N LEU A 3 45.90 -45.09 66.91
CA LEU A 3 44.59 -44.77 66.30
C LEU A 3 44.31 -43.29 66.00
N SER A 4 44.19 -42.84 64.75
CA SER A 4 43.06 -43.08 63.83
C SER A 4 43.12 -41.90 62.84
N LYS A 5 42.76 -41.97 61.55
CA LYS A 5 41.42 -42.11 60.98
C LYS A 5 41.62 -42.03 59.45
N LYS A 6 41.06 -42.99 58.71
CA LYS A 6 40.87 -42.88 57.25
C LYS A 6 39.87 -41.76 56.98
N TRP A 7 40.17 -40.81 56.10
CA TRP A 7 39.17 -39.95 55.48
C TRP A 7 39.37 -39.86 53.97
N ILE A 8 38.26 -40.09 53.30
CA ILE A 8 38.01 -40.13 51.86
C ILE A 8 38.28 -38.74 51.26
N ILE A 9 39.00 -38.67 50.14
CA ILE A 9 39.03 -37.47 49.30
C ILE A 9 38.36 -37.82 47.97
N PRO A 10 37.31 -37.08 47.57
CA PRO A 10 36.46 -37.43 46.44
C PRO A 10 37.09 -37.03 45.10
N LEU A 11 36.79 -37.85 44.09
CA LEU A 11 37.04 -37.63 42.67
C LEU A 11 36.39 -36.30 42.24
N PHE A 12 37.19 -35.24 42.06
CA PHE A 12 36.70 -33.96 41.55
C PHE A 12 36.46 -34.08 40.04
N LEU A 13 35.19 -34.24 39.67
CA LEU A 13 34.70 -34.15 38.31
C LEU A 13 34.90 -32.70 37.83
N LEU A 14 35.88 -32.49 36.95
CA LEU A 14 36.20 -31.18 36.38
C LEU A 14 35.17 -30.87 35.28
N ILE A 15 34.01 -30.34 35.70
CA ILE A 15 33.03 -29.76 34.78
C ILE A 15 33.64 -28.47 34.23
N VAL A 16 34.23 -28.56 33.04
CA VAL A 16 34.57 -27.40 32.22
C VAL A 16 33.25 -26.78 31.77
N ILE A 17 32.76 -25.82 32.55
CA ILE A 17 31.71 -24.90 32.10
C ILE A 17 32.35 -24.09 30.98
N ILE A 18 32.12 -24.51 29.74
CA ILE A 18 32.28 -23.66 28.57
C ILE A 18 31.25 -22.56 28.77
N GLY A 19 31.66 -21.50 29.47
CA GLY A 19 31.00 -20.22 29.43
C GLY A 19 31.12 -19.74 28.00
N PHE A 20 30.17 -20.17 27.17
CA PHE A 20 29.86 -19.49 25.93
C PHE A 20 29.35 -18.13 26.37
N SER A 21 30.30 -17.22 26.59
CA SER A 21 30.04 -15.80 26.66
C SER A 21 29.47 -15.43 25.29
N LEU A 22 28.14 -15.56 25.18
CA LEU A 22 27.33 -14.71 24.35
C LEU A 22 27.57 -13.30 24.88
N GLN A 23 28.73 -12.73 24.54
CA GLN A 23 28.86 -11.30 24.54
C GLN A 23 27.72 -10.83 23.65
N PRO A 24 26.77 -10.02 24.16
CA PRO A 24 25.82 -9.39 23.28
C PRO A 24 26.66 -8.72 22.20
N LYS A 25 26.47 -9.09 20.93
CA LYS A 25 27.11 -8.38 19.83
C LYS A 25 26.81 -6.92 20.08
N LEU A 26 27.84 -6.15 20.43
CA LEU A 26 27.76 -4.70 20.49
C LEU A 26 27.16 -4.30 19.15
N VAL A 27 25.92 -3.82 19.17
CA VAL A 27 25.34 -3.13 18.02
C VAL A 27 26.37 -2.07 17.69
N SER A 28 27.07 -2.22 16.56
CA SER A 28 28.13 -1.30 16.16
C SER A 28 27.60 0.11 16.34
N ALA A 29 28.21 0.88 17.24
CA ALA A 29 27.77 2.23 17.49
C ALA A 29 27.81 2.99 16.15
N ALA A 30 26.70 3.65 15.82
CA ALA A 30 26.64 4.37 14.57
C ALA A 30 27.47 5.65 14.74
N THR A 31 28.40 5.90 13.82
CA THR A 31 29.27 7.08 13.89
C THR A 31 28.52 8.29 13.33
N ALA A 32 28.48 9.37 14.10
CA ALA A 32 27.95 10.65 13.68
C ALA A 32 29.05 11.52 13.07
N GLU A 33 28.82 12.02 11.87
CA GLU A 33 29.69 12.96 11.16
C GLU A 33 29.03 14.34 11.14
N ALA A 34 29.79 15.39 11.45
CA ALA A 34 29.28 16.77 11.56
C ALA A 34 30.07 17.74 10.67
N TRP A 35 29.38 18.67 10.02
CA TRP A 35 29.94 19.75 9.19
C TRP A 35 29.33 21.11 9.57
N GLY A 36 30.07 22.19 9.32
CA GLY A 36 29.68 23.56 9.68
C GLY A 36 30.62 24.17 10.74
N PRO A 37 30.13 25.09 11.58
CA PRO A 37 28.73 25.43 11.81
C PRO A 37 28.10 26.26 10.68
N TYR A 38 26.77 26.27 10.64
CA TYR A 38 25.96 27.10 9.76
C TYR A 38 25.02 27.97 10.59
N SER A 39 24.76 29.19 10.12
CA SER A 39 24.03 30.18 10.90
C SER A 39 22.91 30.86 10.12
N TRP A 40 21.89 31.31 10.85
CA TRP A 40 20.82 32.17 10.35
C TRP A 40 20.41 33.15 11.44
N THR A 41 20.27 34.44 11.09
CA THR A 41 19.85 35.49 12.01
C THR A 41 18.37 35.79 11.84
N ASP A 42 17.62 35.76 12.94
CA ASP A 42 16.18 36.06 12.92
C ASP A 42 15.88 37.57 12.96
N SER A 43 14.59 37.91 12.91
CA SER A 43 14.13 39.31 12.89
C SER A 43 14.47 40.13 14.14
N SER A 44 14.89 39.51 15.25
CA SER A 44 15.38 40.21 16.45
C SER A 44 16.88 40.50 16.43
N GLY A 45 17.61 39.99 15.43
CA GLY A 45 19.08 40.01 15.42
C GLY A 45 19.71 38.82 16.15
N THR A 46 18.91 37.89 16.67
CA THR A 46 19.44 36.67 17.32
C THR A 46 19.96 35.70 16.25
N THR A 47 21.22 35.30 16.38
CA THR A 47 21.86 34.35 15.44
C THR A 47 21.75 32.92 15.96
N HIS A 48 21.07 32.09 15.18
CA HIS A 48 20.87 30.66 15.41
C HIS A 48 21.96 29.88 14.68
N THR A 49 22.67 29.00 15.38
CA THR A 49 23.84 28.29 14.83
C THR A 49 23.76 26.80 15.15
N THR A 50 23.98 25.95 14.14
CA THR A 50 23.98 24.48 14.31
C THR A 50 24.91 23.81 13.29
N ALA A 51 25.16 22.51 13.46
CA ALA A 51 25.93 21.69 12.53
C ALA A 51 25.01 20.84 11.65
N LEU A 52 25.44 20.56 10.42
CA LEU A 52 24.86 19.52 9.57
C LEU A 52 25.40 18.17 10.06
N ILE A 53 24.53 17.22 10.43
CA ILE A 53 24.98 15.96 11.06
C ILE A 53 24.36 14.76 10.35
N LYS A 54 25.16 13.72 10.09
CA LYS A 54 24.68 12.45 9.54
C LYS A 54 25.12 11.25 10.37
N ILE A 55 24.24 10.26 10.47
CA ILE A 55 24.53 8.94 11.05
C ILE A 55 24.18 7.88 10.01
N GLY A 56 25.16 7.11 9.53
CA GLY A 56 24.95 6.09 8.51
C GLY A 56 24.29 6.66 7.23
N GLY A 57 24.72 7.85 6.81
CA GLY A 57 24.18 8.58 5.66
C GLY A 57 22.86 9.30 5.89
N LYS A 58 22.19 9.09 7.03
CA LYS A 58 20.90 9.73 7.36
C LYS A 58 21.10 11.05 8.08
N LEU A 59 20.39 12.09 7.63
CA LEU A 59 20.38 13.41 8.27
C LEU A 59 19.76 13.34 9.68
N VAL A 60 20.43 13.93 10.65
CA VAL A 60 19.97 14.08 12.04
C VAL A 60 20.23 15.50 12.52
N TYR A 61 19.42 15.95 13.48
CA TYR A 61 19.42 17.29 14.03
C TYR A 61 19.78 17.27 15.51
N CYS A 62 20.49 18.29 15.96
CA CYS A 62 20.70 18.54 17.39
C CYS A 62 19.39 18.91 18.09
N ILE A 63 19.18 18.36 19.29
CA ILE A 63 18.07 18.70 20.18
C ILE A 63 18.53 19.16 21.58
N ASP A 64 19.83 19.32 21.76
CA ASP A 64 20.46 19.88 22.98
C ASP A 64 21.36 21.04 22.54
N PRO A 65 20.80 22.22 22.21
CA PRO A 65 21.54 23.34 21.62
C PRO A 65 22.74 23.81 22.47
N ASP A 66 22.70 23.60 23.78
CA ASP A 66 23.74 24.00 24.73
C ASP A 66 24.91 23.00 24.83
N LYS A 67 24.87 21.89 24.08
CA LYS A 67 25.91 20.84 24.12
C LYS A 67 26.72 20.79 22.83
N ASN A 68 27.89 20.18 22.92
CA ASN A 68 28.80 20.09 21.79
C ASN A 68 28.24 19.19 20.68
N ALA A 69 28.38 19.65 19.45
CA ALA A 69 28.15 18.84 18.27
C ALA A 69 29.25 17.77 18.11
N PRO A 70 28.93 16.60 17.53
CA PRO A 70 29.86 15.49 17.42
C PRO A 70 30.86 15.67 16.26
N PHE A 71 31.67 16.73 16.32
CA PHE A 71 32.76 16.92 15.36
C PHE A 71 33.84 15.86 15.55
N GLY A 72 34.32 15.26 14.46
CA GLY A 72 35.40 14.27 14.51
C GLY A 72 34.95 12.81 14.68
N GLY A 73 33.65 12.50 14.58
CA GLY A 73 33.16 11.12 14.56
C GLY A 73 32.90 10.55 15.95
N HIS A 74 31.64 10.58 16.41
CA HIS A 74 31.27 10.06 17.73
C HIS A 74 30.26 8.92 17.66
N SER A 75 30.34 8.02 18.63
CA SER A 75 29.46 6.87 18.78
C SER A 75 28.11 7.23 19.39
N TYR A 76 27.03 6.77 18.75
CA TYR A 76 25.65 6.94 19.21
C TYR A 76 24.88 5.62 19.26
N GLN A 77 23.97 5.52 20.23
CA GLN A 77 23.00 4.44 20.38
C GLN A 77 21.60 4.89 19.97
N LYS A 78 20.79 3.97 19.44
CA LYS A 78 19.42 4.26 19.02
C LYS A 78 18.48 4.23 20.23
N GLY A 79 17.71 5.29 20.41
CA GLY A 79 16.67 5.44 21.44
C GLY A 79 15.24 5.27 20.90
N ASN A 80 14.27 5.71 21.71
CA ASN A 80 12.85 5.67 21.38
C ASN A 80 12.48 6.67 20.27
N PRO A 81 11.45 6.38 19.46
CA PRO A 81 10.97 7.32 18.47
C PRO A 81 10.25 8.54 19.09
N TYR A 82 10.30 9.70 18.43
CA TYR A 82 9.52 10.89 18.84
C TYR A 82 8.07 10.83 18.33
N ASP A 83 7.26 11.77 18.84
CA ASP A 83 5.85 11.95 18.51
C ASP A 83 5.58 12.28 17.03
N TYR A 84 4.30 12.25 16.66
CA TYR A 84 3.84 12.54 15.31
C TYR A 84 4.12 13.98 14.85
N SER A 85 4.23 14.92 15.77
CA SER A 85 4.49 16.32 15.47
C SER A 85 5.94 16.56 15.04
N THR A 86 6.89 15.93 15.73
CA THR A 86 8.31 15.98 15.39
C THR A 86 8.57 15.31 14.03
N ARG A 87 7.82 14.24 13.71
CA ARG A 87 7.87 13.60 12.38
C ARG A 87 7.52 14.58 11.26
N ALA A 88 6.53 15.45 11.46
CA ALA A 88 6.12 16.43 10.46
C ALA A 88 7.23 17.46 10.18
N ILE A 89 7.91 17.95 11.22
CA ILE A 89 9.05 18.87 11.07
C ILE A 89 10.17 18.22 10.25
N PHE A 90 10.50 16.96 10.52
CA PHE A 90 11.52 16.24 9.77
C PHE A 90 11.10 15.89 8.33
N TYR A 91 9.80 15.63 8.09
CA TYR A 91 9.30 15.29 6.75
C TYR A 91 9.27 16.49 5.81
N TYR A 92 8.78 17.64 6.29
CA TYR A 92 8.64 18.87 5.50
C TYR A 92 9.87 19.80 5.57
N GLY A 93 10.77 19.55 6.51
CA GLY A 93 12.02 20.29 6.68
C GLY A 93 13.13 19.87 5.71
N TYR A 94 14.30 20.50 5.85
CA TYR A 94 15.46 20.23 5.03
C TYR A 94 15.84 18.74 5.07
N GLY A 95 16.06 18.15 3.89
CA GLY A 95 16.44 16.74 3.73
C GLY A 95 15.30 15.73 3.93
N GLY A 96 14.08 16.18 4.19
CA GLY A 96 12.88 15.34 4.24
C GLY A 96 12.28 15.08 2.86
N ASP A 97 11.52 13.99 2.73
CA ASP A 97 10.85 13.59 1.48
C ASP A 97 9.83 14.63 0.99
N GLY A 98 9.21 15.36 1.92
CA GLY A 98 8.27 16.44 1.63
C GLY A 98 8.90 17.82 1.73
N ASN A 99 10.23 17.96 1.65
CA ASN A 99 10.94 19.23 1.89
C ASN A 99 10.29 20.43 1.17
N GLU A 100 9.80 21.39 1.95
CA GLU A 100 9.19 22.64 1.45
C GLU A 100 10.06 23.88 1.67
N LEU A 101 11.21 23.74 2.33
CA LEU A 101 12.10 24.85 2.66
C LEU A 101 13.21 25.05 1.61
N GLY A 102 13.44 24.06 0.77
CA GLY A 102 14.54 24.02 -0.20
C GLY A 102 15.82 23.43 0.40
N ASN A 103 16.93 23.52 -0.34
CA ASN A 103 18.17 22.80 -0.05
C ASN A 103 19.33 23.71 0.39
N SER A 104 19.06 24.93 0.85
CA SER A 104 20.10 25.82 1.39
C SER A 104 20.49 25.45 2.83
N MET A 105 21.70 25.82 3.25
CA MET A 105 22.09 25.67 4.66
C MET A 105 21.24 26.53 5.60
N THR A 106 20.72 27.66 5.12
CA THR A 106 19.71 28.45 5.86
C THR A 106 18.44 27.64 6.10
N ALA A 107 17.95 26.85 5.13
CA ALA A 107 16.80 25.97 5.31
C ALA A 107 17.09 24.86 6.34
N MET A 108 18.32 24.34 6.38
CA MET A 108 18.76 23.40 7.39
C MET A 108 18.72 24.03 8.80
N VAL A 109 19.29 25.22 8.97
CA VAL A 109 19.27 25.95 10.26
C VAL A 109 17.83 26.26 10.68
N LYS A 110 16.97 26.72 9.77
CA LYS A 110 15.55 26.98 10.07
C LYS A 110 14.76 25.72 10.45
N THR A 111 15.10 24.57 9.87
CA THR A 111 14.52 23.27 10.27
C THR A 111 14.91 22.93 11.71
N TRP A 112 16.18 23.11 12.05
CA TRP A 112 16.69 22.93 13.41
C TRP A 112 16.04 23.89 14.41
N VAL A 113 15.84 25.16 14.06
CA VAL A 113 15.15 26.15 14.90
C VAL A 113 13.69 25.73 15.13
N ALA A 114 12.96 25.33 14.08
CA ALA A 114 11.58 24.87 14.21
C ALA A 114 11.46 23.64 15.13
N LEU A 115 12.40 22.69 15.00
CA LEU A 115 12.48 21.51 15.85
C LEU A 115 12.67 21.87 17.33
N ASN A 116 13.67 22.69 17.66
CA ASN A 116 13.96 23.04 19.05
C ASN A 116 12.87 23.94 19.64
N ASN A 117 12.32 24.88 18.87
CA ASN A 117 11.14 25.63 19.30
C ASN A 117 9.96 24.71 19.64
N TRP A 118 9.68 23.70 18.82
CA TRP A 118 8.63 22.72 19.13
C TRP A 118 8.91 21.94 20.41
N LEU A 119 10.13 21.41 20.57
CA LEU A 119 10.53 20.62 21.75
C LEU A 119 10.53 21.43 23.05
N GLU A 120 10.77 22.74 22.97
CA GLU A 120 10.70 23.69 24.09
C GLU A 120 9.28 24.23 24.34
N GLY A 121 8.28 23.80 23.57
CA GLY A 121 6.89 24.27 23.71
C GLY A 121 6.62 25.67 23.14
N LYS A 122 7.53 26.21 22.32
CA LYS A 122 7.37 27.48 21.59
C LYS A 122 6.56 27.23 20.31
N ASP A 123 5.26 26.92 20.45
CA ASP A 123 4.36 26.52 19.34
C ASP A 123 3.44 27.66 18.82
N THR A 124 3.73 28.90 19.23
CA THR A 124 3.02 30.13 18.82
C THR A 124 3.98 31.11 18.15
N GLN A 125 3.45 32.09 17.38
CA GLN A 125 4.26 33.16 16.75
C GLN A 125 4.76 34.24 17.72
N LYS A 126 4.90 33.91 19.01
CA LYS A 126 5.38 34.86 20.03
C LYS A 126 6.91 35.03 19.97
N THR A 127 7.65 33.98 19.61
CA THR A 127 9.11 34.06 19.44
C THR A 127 9.48 34.68 18.10
N TYR A 128 10.56 35.46 18.05
CA TYR A 128 11.00 36.13 16.82
C TYR A 128 11.37 35.15 15.71
N SER A 129 11.95 34.00 16.05
CA SER A 129 12.20 32.92 15.09
C SER A 129 10.91 32.34 14.50
N ASN A 130 9.81 32.25 15.27
CA ASN A 130 8.51 31.79 14.76
C ASN A 130 7.74 32.83 13.93
N LYS A 131 8.23 34.07 13.85
CA LYS A 131 7.71 35.06 12.90
C LYS A 131 8.22 34.81 11.49
N ASP A 132 9.34 34.09 11.33
CA ASP A 132 9.82 33.67 10.02
C ASP A 132 8.84 32.66 9.39
N SER A 133 8.48 32.91 8.13
CA SER A 133 7.42 32.15 7.45
C SER A 133 7.79 30.69 7.20
N GLN A 134 9.09 30.38 7.05
CA GLN A 134 9.59 29.03 6.84
C GLN A 134 9.63 28.25 8.17
N VAL A 135 10.13 28.87 9.24
CA VAL A 135 10.09 28.27 10.60
C VAL A 135 8.65 28.01 11.02
N TRP A 136 7.76 29.00 10.86
CA TRP A 136 6.35 28.87 11.20
C TRP A 136 5.62 27.81 10.38
N ARG A 137 6.01 27.63 9.11
CA ARG A 137 5.42 26.58 8.26
C ARG A 137 5.63 25.20 8.85
N LEU A 138 6.85 24.88 9.28
CA LEU A 138 7.15 23.58 9.89
C LEU A 138 6.39 23.38 11.22
N ILE A 139 6.27 24.43 12.04
CA ILE A 139 5.47 24.36 13.27
C ILE A 139 3.99 24.10 12.98
N LYS A 140 3.42 24.69 11.92
CA LYS A 140 2.06 24.38 11.50
C LYS A 140 1.88 22.91 11.11
N HIS A 141 2.84 22.31 10.39
CA HIS A 141 2.82 20.88 10.10
C HIS A 141 2.91 20.04 11.38
N ALA A 142 3.78 20.42 12.32
CA ALA A 142 3.88 19.77 13.63
C ALA A 142 2.55 19.76 14.39
N LYS A 143 1.82 20.89 14.38
CA LYS A 143 0.49 21.01 15.00
C LYS A 143 -0.57 20.16 14.30
N LYS A 144 -0.48 20.00 12.97
CA LYS A 144 -1.43 19.20 12.18
C LYS A 144 -1.13 17.70 12.21
N GLN A 145 0.12 17.32 12.48
CA GLN A 145 0.59 15.94 12.39
C GLN A 145 0.32 15.33 11.00
N ASP A 146 0.51 16.14 9.96
CA ASP A 146 0.05 15.87 8.59
C ASP A 146 1.07 15.14 7.71
N VAL A 147 2.01 14.40 8.33
CA VAL A 147 2.90 13.51 7.57
C VAL A 147 2.05 12.53 6.78
N PRO A 148 2.27 12.40 5.46
CA PRO A 148 1.64 11.39 4.61
C PRO A 148 1.66 10.00 5.24
N LYS A 149 0.47 9.49 5.60
CA LYS A 149 0.29 8.09 5.97
C LYS A 149 0.18 7.30 4.68
N ARG A 150 1.19 6.51 4.33
CA ARG A 150 1.22 5.78 3.06
C ARG A 150 0.21 4.61 2.97
N ASP A 151 -0.88 4.63 3.75
CA ASP A 151 -1.94 3.64 3.72
C ASP A 151 -3.06 4.02 2.76
N ILE A 152 -3.36 3.11 1.84
CA ILE A 152 -4.52 3.22 0.94
C ILE A 152 -5.69 2.44 1.54
N LYS A 153 -6.93 2.87 1.25
CA LYS A 153 -8.15 2.18 1.66
C LYS A 153 -9.13 2.11 0.50
N PHE A 154 -9.96 1.08 0.50
CA PHE A 154 -11.07 0.92 -0.43
C PHE A 154 -12.38 0.98 0.32
N ASN A 155 -13.43 1.52 -0.30
CA ASN A 155 -14.74 1.62 0.33
C ASN A 155 -15.41 0.25 0.61
N LYS A 156 -14.97 -0.82 -0.07
CA LYS A 156 -15.37 -2.22 0.18
C LYS A 156 -14.19 -3.15 -0.11
N SER A 157 -14.25 -4.36 0.42
CA SER A 157 -13.33 -5.47 0.09
C SER A 157 -13.83 -6.35 -1.05
N THR A 158 -15.13 -6.31 -1.35
CA THR A 158 -15.75 -7.08 -2.44
C THR A 158 -16.78 -6.23 -3.16
N TYR A 159 -16.79 -6.33 -4.49
CA TYR A 159 -17.72 -5.63 -5.37
C TYR A 159 -18.42 -6.63 -6.30
N SER A 160 -19.72 -6.45 -6.50
CA SER A 160 -20.48 -7.24 -7.48
C SER A 160 -20.49 -6.57 -8.86
N SER A 161 -20.95 -7.31 -9.87
CA SER A 161 -21.17 -6.79 -11.21
C SER A 161 -22.59 -7.08 -11.70
N SER A 162 -23.11 -6.21 -12.56
CA SER A 162 -24.42 -6.33 -13.21
C SER A 162 -24.30 -6.17 -14.72
N ILE A 163 -25.33 -6.60 -15.46
CA ILE A 163 -25.33 -6.45 -16.92
C ILE A 163 -25.57 -4.99 -17.29
N SER A 164 -24.71 -4.45 -18.15
CA SER A 164 -24.88 -3.13 -18.76
C SER A 164 -24.58 -3.23 -20.26
N GLY A 165 -25.64 -3.31 -21.07
CA GLY A 165 -25.51 -3.51 -22.51
C GLY A 165 -24.85 -4.86 -22.85
N LYS A 166 -23.66 -4.82 -23.46
CA LYS A 166 -22.91 -6.02 -23.92
C LYS A 166 -21.81 -6.47 -22.95
N VAL A 167 -21.76 -5.92 -21.73
CA VAL A 167 -20.72 -6.21 -20.73
C VAL A 167 -21.32 -6.41 -19.35
N GLN A 168 -20.56 -7.08 -18.49
CA GLN A 168 -20.73 -7.01 -17.05
C GLN A 168 -20.02 -5.75 -16.55
N LYS A 169 -20.67 -4.95 -15.71
CA LYS A 169 -20.16 -3.72 -15.12
C LYS A 169 -20.17 -3.82 -13.60
N SER A 170 -19.02 -3.59 -12.98
CA SER A 170 -18.91 -3.60 -11.53
C SER A 170 -19.54 -2.37 -10.88
N GLU A 171 -19.82 -2.47 -9.58
CA GLU A 171 -19.97 -1.30 -8.72
C GLU A 171 -18.74 -0.37 -8.81
N LYS A 172 -18.92 0.91 -8.43
CA LYS A 172 -17.80 1.87 -8.34
C LYS A 172 -16.93 1.57 -7.12
N VAL A 173 -15.63 1.48 -7.36
CA VAL A 173 -14.55 1.38 -6.37
C VAL A 173 -14.05 2.78 -6.08
N LYS A 174 -13.97 3.16 -4.81
CA LYS A 174 -13.39 4.42 -4.34
C LYS A 174 -12.15 4.12 -3.51
N MET A 175 -11.02 4.70 -3.91
CA MET A 175 -9.74 4.60 -3.21
C MET A 175 -9.51 5.88 -2.40
N THR A 176 -9.22 5.75 -1.11
CA THR A 176 -8.92 6.86 -0.19
C THR A 176 -7.59 6.62 0.53
N GLY A 177 -7.15 7.59 1.34
CA GLY A 177 -5.85 7.56 2.02
C GLY A 177 -4.82 8.43 1.31
N ASP A 178 -3.54 8.14 1.52
CA ASP A 178 -2.44 8.86 0.87
C ASP A 178 -1.52 7.90 0.10
N GLY A 179 -1.08 8.32 -1.08
CA GLY A 179 -0.23 7.54 -1.99
C GLY A 179 -0.91 7.02 -3.26
N GLN A 180 -0.42 5.88 -3.75
CA GLN A 180 -0.86 5.27 -5.00
C GLN A 180 -0.74 3.75 -4.96
N ALA A 181 -1.52 3.05 -5.77
CA ALA A 181 -1.52 1.60 -5.90
C ALA A 181 -1.34 1.19 -7.36
N THR A 182 -0.56 0.14 -7.61
CA THR A 182 -0.49 -0.47 -8.94
C THR A 182 -1.33 -1.75 -8.96
N ILE A 183 -2.35 -1.77 -9.81
CA ILE A 183 -3.28 -2.88 -9.93
C ILE A 183 -2.97 -3.66 -11.21
N LYS A 184 -2.81 -4.98 -11.09
CA LYS A 184 -2.70 -5.90 -12.24
C LYS A 184 -4.10 -6.30 -12.70
N ILE A 185 -4.51 -5.80 -13.86
CA ILE A 185 -5.82 -6.04 -14.46
C ILE A 185 -5.77 -7.36 -15.26
N PRO A 186 -6.76 -8.27 -15.10
CA PRO A 186 -6.89 -9.47 -15.92
C PRO A 186 -7.07 -9.14 -17.41
N LYS A 187 -6.59 -10.01 -18.31
CA LYS A 187 -6.56 -9.77 -19.77
C LYS A 187 -7.93 -9.41 -20.39
N LYS A 188 -9.02 -9.95 -19.85
CA LYS A 188 -10.40 -9.72 -20.34
C LYS A 188 -11.14 -8.64 -19.54
N VAL A 189 -10.53 -8.05 -18.52
CA VAL A 189 -11.16 -7.02 -17.69
C VAL A 189 -10.64 -5.65 -18.10
N THR A 190 -11.53 -4.68 -18.15
CA THR A 190 -11.25 -3.29 -18.49
C THR A 190 -11.53 -2.41 -17.29
N ILE A 191 -10.56 -1.57 -16.89
CA ILE A 191 -10.76 -0.51 -15.91
C ILE A 191 -11.22 0.78 -16.60
N HIS A 192 -12.14 1.51 -15.96
CA HIS A 192 -12.58 2.84 -16.35
C HIS A 192 -12.31 3.79 -15.19
N LEU A 193 -11.33 4.67 -15.38
CA LEU A 193 -10.85 5.65 -14.40
C LEU A 193 -10.91 7.04 -15.06
N ASP A 194 -11.91 7.83 -14.69
CA ASP A 194 -12.20 9.14 -15.31
C ASP A 194 -12.27 9.02 -16.86
N ASN A 195 -11.39 9.71 -17.58
CA ASN A 195 -11.28 9.67 -19.04
C ASN A 195 -10.26 8.62 -19.56
N LYS A 196 -9.74 7.77 -18.67
CA LYS A 196 -8.76 6.73 -19.00
C LYS A 196 -9.40 5.35 -18.90
N THR A 197 -9.22 4.56 -19.95
CA THR A 197 -9.69 3.18 -20.02
C THR A 197 -8.53 2.28 -20.41
N GLN A 198 -8.39 1.14 -19.74
CA GLN A 198 -7.33 0.17 -20.04
C GLN A 198 -7.84 -1.27 -19.84
N THR A 199 -7.51 -2.15 -20.78
CA THR A 199 -7.81 -3.58 -20.69
C THR A 199 -6.53 -4.36 -20.40
N GLY A 200 -6.53 -5.16 -19.32
CA GLY A 200 -5.37 -5.93 -18.91
C GLY A 200 -4.16 -5.10 -18.48
N GLY A 201 -3.06 -5.79 -18.12
CA GLY A 201 -1.78 -5.14 -17.78
C GLY A 201 -1.75 -4.53 -16.38
N ASN A 202 -0.85 -3.58 -16.16
CA ASN A 202 -0.73 -2.87 -14.88
C ASN A 202 -1.21 -1.43 -15.03
N ILE A 203 -1.89 -0.90 -14.02
CA ILE A 203 -2.28 0.52 -13.95
C ILE A 203 -2.00 1.08 -12.57
N THR A 204 -1.44 2.29 -12.49
CA THR A 204 -1.21 3.00 -11.22
C THR A 204 -2.35 3.98 -10.96
N ILE A 205 -2.96 3.89 -9.78
CA ILE A 205 -4.11 4.70 -9.35
C ILE A 205 -3.70 5.52 -8.13
N LYS A 206 -3.98 6.82 -8.15
CA LYS A 206 -3.77 7.73 -7.02
C LYS A 206 -4.97 7.70 -6.06
N THR A 207 -4.75 8.04 -4.80
CA THR A 207 -5.84 8.17 -3.82
C THR A 207 -6.82 9.29 -4.23
N ASN A 208 -8.06 9.19 -3.74
CA ASN A 208 -9.25 9.96 -4.14
C ASN A 208 -9.84 9.62 -5.52
N ALA A 209 -9.25 8.66 -6.25
CA ALA A 209 -9.82 8.12 -7.47
C ALA A 209 -11.11 7.32 -7.23
N THR A 210 -12.04 7.43 -8.18
CA THR A 210 -13.21 6.55 -8.29
C THR A 210 -13.20 5.89 -9.66
N PHE A 211 -13.28 4.57 -9.71
CA PHE A 211 -13.21 3.78 -10.94
C PHE A 211 -14.17 2.60 -10.89
N TYR A 212 -14.37 1.94 -12.02
CA TYR A 212 -15.12 0.68 -12.10
C TYR A 212 -14.51 -0.23 -13.15
N PHE A 213 -14.94 -1.49 -13.16
CA PHE A 213 -14.46 -2.49 -14.09
C PHE A 213 -15.59 -2.98 -14.99
N THR A 214 -15.25 -3.35 -16.22
CA THR A 214 -16.13 -4.10 -17.10
C THR A 214 -15.47 -5.38 -17.59
N ALA A 215 -16.26 -6.41 -17.82
CA ALA A 215 -15.81 -7.66 -18.42
C ALA A 215 -16.84 -8.17 -19.46
N PRO A 216 -16.42 -8.98 -20.44
CA PRO A 216 -17.33 -9.68 -21.33
C PRO A 216 -18.41 -10.50 -20.60
N LEU A 217 -19.55 -10.74 -21.25
CA LEU A 217 -20.66 -11.51 -20.66
C LEU A 217 -20.34 -12.99 -20.43
N ASP A 218 -19.33 -13.54 -21.12
CA ASP A 218 -18.81 -14.90 -20.95
C ASP A 218 -17.73 -15.00 -19.87
N TYR A 219 -17.33 -13.88 -19.25
CA TYR A 219 -16.27 -13.86 -18.24
C TYR A 219 -16.80 -14.37 -16.89
N ASP A 220 -16.26 -15.49 -16.43
CA ASP A 220 -16.65 -16.17 -15.19
C ASP A 220 -15.45 -16.33 -14.26
N SER A 221 -15.13 -15.29 -13.50
CA SER A 221 -13.98 -15.34 -12.60
C SER A 221 -14.02 -14.21 -11.58
N GLU A 222 -13.51 -14.51 -10.39
CA GLU A 222 -13.18 -13.49 -9.40
C GLU A 222 -11.90 -12.74 -9.84
N PHE A 223 -11.97 -11.41 -9.89
CA PHE A 223 -10.79 -10.56 -10.00
C PHE A 223 -10.33 -10.14 -8.59
N ASN A 224 -9.28 -10.78 -8.09
CA ASN A 224 -8.68 -10.48 -6.79
C ASN A 224 -7.38 -9.70 -6.98
N THR A 225 -7.32 -8.51 -6.37
CA THR A 225 -6.12 -7.65 -6.42
C THR A 225 -5.01 -8.08 -5.47
N GLY A 226 -5.30 -8.99 -4.53
CA GLY A 226 -4.39 -9.33 -3.44
C GLY A 226 -4.23 -8.16 -2.48
N ASN A 227 -3.10 -8.11 -1.78
CA ASN A 227 -2.78 -6.96 -0.95
C ASN A 227 -2.03 -5.91 -1.79
N LEU A 228 -2.67 -4.76 -2.03
CA LEU A 228 -2.13 -3.63 -2.76
C LEU A 228 -1.38 -2.65 -1.85
N ASN A 229 -1.64 -2.69 -0.55
CA ASN A 229 -0.89 -1.92 0.42
C ASN A 229 0.29 -2.76 0.91
N GLY A 230 1.50 -2.41 0.49
CA GLY A 230 2.70 -3.19 0.79
C GLY A 230 3.12 -3.13 2.26
N LYS A 231 4.41 -3.34 2.52
CA LYS A 231 5.02 -2.85 3.75
C LYS A 231 4.97 -1.32 3.71
N VAL A 232 4.02 -0.75 4.42
CA VAL A 232 3.96 0.69 4.61
C VAL A 232 5.15 1.07 5.48
N SER A 233 6.08 1.88 4.98
CA SER A 233 7.08 2.47 5.87
C SER A 233 6.51 3.75 6.43
N GLU A 234 6.31 3.77 7.74
CA GLU A 234 5.93 4.95 8.48
C GLU A 234 7.18 5.81 8.66
N PHE A 235 7.10 7.09 8.35
CA PHE A 235 8.20 8.00 8.62
C PHE A 235 8.29 8.18 10.14
N ALA A 236 9.31 7.60 10.77
CA ALA A 236 9.52 7.71 12.20
C ALA A 236 10.62 8.73 12.49
N SER A 237 10.49 9.44 13.58
CA SER A 237 11.56 10.20 14.19
C SER A 237 12.35 9.26 15.09
N ILE A 238 13.69 9.25 15.00
CA ILE A 238 14.57 8.38 15.79
C ILE A 238 15.45 9.27 16.66
N LEU A 239 15.43 9.05 17.97
CA LEU A 239 16.38 9.61 18.92
C LEU A 239 17.70 8.82 18.88
N TYR A 240 18.82 9.52 18.95
CA TYR A 240 20.16 8.97 19.11
C TYR A 240 20.79 9.55 20.38
N LEU A 241 21.27 8.65 21.24
CA LEU A 241 21.89 8.96 22.52
C LEU A 241 23.42 8.85 22.40
N PRO A 242 24.19 9.87 22.80
CA PRO A 242 25.65 9.81 22.75
C PRO A 242 26.19 8.82 23.79
N SER A 243 27.32 8.17 23.48
CA SER A 243 27.98 7.25 24.42
C SER A 243 28.85 7.95 25.48
N GLY A 244 29.13 9.25 25.35
CA GLY A 244 29.95 10.04 26.28
C GLY A 244 29.22 11.26 26.85
N ASN A 245 29.68 11.74 28.03
CA ASN A 245 29.13 12.93 28.67
C ASN A 245 29.49 14.20 27.89
N GLY A 246 28.56 15.17 27.84
CA GLY A 246 28.79 16.50 27.25
C GLY A 246 28.46 16.65 25.75
N MET A 247 28.07 15.56 25.08
CA MET A 247 27.64 15.59 23.68
C MET A 247 26.12 15.81 23.55
N GLN A 248 25.72 16.49 22.49
CA GLN A 248 24.30 16.70 22.19
C GLN A 248 23.59 15.40 21.80
N ARG A 249 22.34 15.23 22.25
CA ARG A 249 21.42 14.24 21.68
C ARG A 249 21.06 14.64 20.25
N LEU A 250 20.80 13.64 19.40
CA LEU A 250 20.43 13.86 18.01
C LEU A 250 19.08 13.21 17.70
N ALA A 251 18.28 13.85 16.85
CA ALA A 251 17.03 13.31 16.38
C ALA A 251 16.92 13.47 14.86
N GLY A 252 16.48 12.42 14.16
CA GLY A 252 16.30 12.50 12.71
C GLY A 252 15.12 11.69 12.24
N GLY A 253 14.57 12.09 11.10
CA GLY A 253 13.54 11.34 10.40
C GLY A 253 14.10 10.11 9.69
N GLY A 254 13.33 9.04 9.66
CA GLY A 254 13.67 7.84 8.92
C GLY A 254 12.51 6.87 8.88
N PHE A 255 12.31 6.25 7.73
CA PHE A 255 11.29 5.23 7.57
C PHE A 255 11.59 4.01 8.47
N LYS A 256 10.61 3.66 9.32
CA LYS A 256 10.54 2.33 9.94
C LYS A 256 9.55 1.51 9.12
N GLU A 257 9.87 0.24 8.87
CA GLU A 257 8.85 -0.69 8.38
C GLU A 257 7.82 -0.90 9.50
N ASP A 258 6.56 -0.53 9.23
CA ASP A 258 5.41 -0.84 10.07
C ASP A 258 4.81 -2.19 9.61
N PRO A 259 4.16 -3.02 10.46
CA PRO A 259 3.29 -4.11 10.05
C PRO A 259 2.43 -3.78 8.82
N VAL A 260 2.34 -4.76 7.92
CA VAL A 260 1.57 -4.67 6.68
C VAL A 260 0.10 -4.37 6.98
N VAL A 261 -0.35 -3.15 6.67
CA VAL A 261 -1.77 -2.80 6.70
C VAL A 261 -2.39 -3.32 5.40
N LYS A 262 -3.19 -4.39 5.46
CA LYS A 262 -3.78 -4.97 4.24
C LYS A 262 -4.80 -4.02 3.62
N ALA A 263 -4.65 -3.73 2.34
CA ALA A 263 -5.69 -3.09 1.55
C ALA A 263 -5.75 -3.70 0.16
N GLY A 264 -6.92 -4.18 -0.22
CA GLY A 264 -7.17 -4.87 -1.47
C GLY A 264 -8.64 -5.17 -1.60
N PHE A 265 -9.05 -5.54 -2.81
CA PHE A 265 -10.44 -5.89 -3.09
C PHE A 265 -10.56 -7.01 -4.12
N LYS A 266 -11.78 -7.56 -4.16
CA LYS A 266 -12.26 -8.53 -5.13
C LYS A 266 -13.41 -7.95 -5.94
N VAL A 267 -13.48 -8.29 -7.22
CA VAL A 267 -14.65 -8.05 -8.07
C VAL A 267 -15.16 -9.39 -8.56
N HIS A 268 -16.44 -9.68 -8.28
CA HIS A 268 -17.08 -10.89 -8.74
C HIS A 268 -17.74 -10.66 -10.11
N PHE A 269 -17.28 -11.43 -11.10
CA PHE A 269 -17.90 -11.55 -12.40
C PHE A 269 -18.38 -12.99 -12.58
N GLU A 270 -19.59 -13.12 -13.09
CA GLU A 270 -20.28 -14.40 -13.26
C GLU A 270 -20.75 -14.47 -14.70
N ALA A 271 -20.40 -15.54 -15.42
CA ALA A 271 -20.83 -15.67 -16.81
C ALA A 271 -22.36 -15.71 -16.88
N ARG A 272 -22.89 -14.94 -17.83
CA ARG A 272 -24.33 -14.77 -18.01
C ARG A 272 -24.86 -15.79 -18.98
N GLN A 273 -26.12 -16.18 -18.78
CA GLN A 273 -26.80 -17.16 -19.62
C GLN A 273 -27.92 -16.48 -20.42
N SER A 274 -28.27 -17.05 -21.57
CA SER A 274 -29.47 -16.73 -22.33
C SER A 274 -30.16 -18.02 -22.78
N LYS A 275 -31.47 -17.95 -23.03
CA LYS A 275 -32.23 -19.12 -23.43
C LYS A 275 -32.10 -19.35 -24.93
N ILE A 276 -31.73 -20.58 -25.31
CA ILE A 276 -31.95 -21.08 -26.66
C ILE A 276 -33.19 -21.97 -26.64
N THR A 277 -34.14 -21.62 -27.51
CA THR A 277 -35.33 -22.41 -27.80
C THR A 277 -35.16 -23.07 -29.17
N VAL A 278 -35.39 -24.37 -29.24
CA VAL A 278 -35.44 -25.11 -30.50
C VAL A 278 -36.87 -25.55 -30.74
N GLU A 279 -37.40 -25.16 -31.89
CA GLU A 279 -38.74 -25.50 -32.34
C GLU A 279 -38.65 -26.36 -33.60
N HIS A 280 -39.43 -27.43 -33.65
CA HIS A 280 -39.65 -28.22 -34.86
C HIS A 280 -41.06 -27.91 -35.36
N ARG A 281 -41.16 -27.30 -36.54
CA ARG A 281 -42.40 -26.79 -37.15
C ARG A 281 -42.63 -27.34 -38.55
N ASP A 282 -43.87 -27.72 -38.85
CA ASP A 282 -44.15 -28.42 -40.12
C ASP A 282 -44.04 -27.47 -41.31
N LYS A 283 -43.40 -27.92 -42.39
CA LYS A 283 -43.13 -27.08 -43.54
C LYS A 283 -44.40 -26.57 -44.24
N TYR A 284 -45.52 -27.29 -44.13
CA TYR A 284 -46.73 -26.98 -44.90
C TYR A 284 -47.70 -26.07 -44.15
N ASP A 285 -47.82 -26.21 -42.82
CA ASP A 285 -48.79 -25.46 -42.01
C ASP A 285 -48.17 -24.70 -40.81
N ASP A 286 -46.84 -24.72 -40.67
CA ASP A 286 -46.08 -24.14 -39.54
C ASP A 286 -46.50 -24.67 -38.15
N ALA A 287 -47.17 -25.83 -38.10
CA ALA A 287 -47.63 -26.40 -36.85
C ALA A 287 -46.43 -26.74 -35.95
N LEU A 288 -46.43 -26.20 -34.72
CA LEU A 288 -45.43 -26.55 -33.71
C LEU A 288 -45.62 -28.01 -33.29
N LEU A 289 -44.62 -28.83 -33.60
CA LEU A 289 -44.63 -30.25 -33.27
C LEU A 289 -43.92 -30.54 -31.96
N GLU A 290 -42.75 -29.93 -31.79
CA GLU A 290 -41.95 -30.10 -30.59
C GLU A 290 -41.20 -28.81 -30.25
N LYS A 291 -41.03 -28.56 -28.96
CA LYS A 291 -40.31 -27.41 -28.44
C LYS A 291 -39.43 -27.85 -27.28
N SER A 292 -38.17 -27.43 -27.31
CA SER A 292 -37.26 -27.57 -26.17
C SER A 292 -36.58 -26.24 -25.90
N SER A 293 -36.25 -25.98 -24.63
CA SER A 293 -35.52 -24.78 -24.26
C SER A 293 -34.46 -25.10 -23.22
N SER A 294 -33.29 -24.48 -23.35
CA SER A 294 -32.18 -24.61 -22.40
C SER A 294 -31.48 -23.27 -22.23
N GLU A 295 -31.11 -22.94 -21.00
CA GLU A 295 -30.19 -21.83 -20.75
C GLU A 295 -28.78 -22.23 -21.18
N LYS A 296 -28.10 -21.31 -21.85
CA LYS A 296 -26.75 -21.49 -22.37
C LYS A 296 -25.91 -20.28 -22.01
N THR A 297 -24.67 -20.53 -21.61
CA THR A 297 -23.71 -19.46 -21.30
C THR A 297 -23.44 -18.63 -22.55
N ILE A 298 -23.62 -17.32 -22.43
CA ILE A 298 -23.35 -16.35 -23.49
C ILE A 298 -21.89 -16.48 -23.94
N GLY A 299 -21.64 -16.39 -25.25
CA GLY A 299 -20.30 -16.56 -25.83
C GLY A 299 -19.90 -18.01 -26.13
N THR A 300 -20.63 -19.02 -25.64
CA THR A 300 -20.39 -20.42 -26.02
C THR A 300 -20.98 -20.75 -27.38
N SER A 301 -20.44 -21.76 -28.05
CA SER A 301 -20.98 -22.25 -29.32
C SER A 301 -22.18 -23.16 -29.11
N TYR A 302 -23.13 -23.14 -30.03
CA TYR A 302 -24.22 -24.10 -30.10
C TYR A 302 -24.24 -24.78 -31.47
N SER A 303 -24.75 -26.01 -31.51
CA SER A 303 -25.11 -26.74 -32.73
C SER A 303 -26.41 -27.51 -32.49
N TYR A 304 -27.35 -27.39 -33.43
CA TYR A 304 -28.59 -28.14 -33.44
C TYR A 304 -28.85 -28.72 -34.82
N LYS A 305 -29.53 -29.88 -34.86
CA LYS A 305 -29.94 -30.57 -36.08
C LYS A 305 -31.44 -30.82 -36.05
N ALA A 306 -32.05 -30.88 -37.23
CA ALA A 306 -33.41 -31.36 -37.37
C ALA A 306 -33.51 -32.80 -36.87
N LYS A 307 -34.62 -33.16 -36.24
CA LYS A 307 -34.89 -34.57 -35.94
C LYS A 307 -35.20 -35.31 -37.23
N THR A 308 -34.72 -36.55 -37.33
CA THR A 308 -34.89 -37.40 -38.52
C THR A 308 -36.32 -37.91 -38.68
N LYS A 309 -37.09 -38.00 -37.59
CA LYS A 309 -38.50 -38.39 -37.61
C LYS A 309 -39.23 -37.76 -36.43
N ILE A 310 -40.34 -37.09 -36.70
CA ILE A 310 -41.31 -36.64 -35.69
C ILE A 310 -42.68 -37.12 -36.16
N THR A 311 -43.40 -37.83 -35.30
CA THR A 311 -44.75 -38.33 -35.57
C THR A 311 -45.72 -37.75 -34.57
N LYS A 312 -46.81 -37.15 -35.05
CA LYS A 312 -47.89 -36.61 -34.22
C LYS A 312 -49.22 -37.16 -34.75
N GLY A 313 -49.79 -38.12 -34.02
CA GLY A 313 -50.91 -38.92 -34.53
C GLY A 313 -50.48 -39.81 -35.71
N SER A 314 -51.26 -39.83 -36.80
CA SER A 314 -50.96 -40.57 -38.04
C SER A 314 -49.95 -39.88 -38.97
N ASN A 315 -49.58 -38.62 -38.67
CA ASN A 315 -48.82 -37.79 -39.61
C ASN A 315 -47.31 -37.89 -39.32
N THR A 316 -46.54 -38.07 -40.41
CA THR A 316 -45.08 -37.98 -40.38
C THR A 316 -44.66 -36.59 -40.85
N TYR A 317 -43.86 -35.94 -40.04
CA TYR A 317 -43.41 -34.57 -40.22
C TYR A 317 -42.38 -34.37 -41.34
N VAL A 318 -42.49 -33.24 -42.04
CA VAL A 318 -41.43 -32.73 -42.93
C VAL A 318 -40.83 -31.45 -42.32
N PRO A 319 -39.53 -31.45 -41.93
CA PRO A 319 -38.90 -30.27 -41.35
C PRO A 319 -38.84 -29.08 -42.31
N THR A 320 -39.06 -27.88 -41.77
CA THR A 320 -38.81 -26.62 -42.49
C THR A 320 -37.36 -26.50 -42.93
N SER A 321 -36.42 -27.09 -42.19
CA SER A 321 -35.00 -27.14 -42.56
C SER A 321 -34.31 -28.40 -42.05
N THR A 322 -33.54 -29.08 -42.90
CA THR A 322 -32.67 -30.21 -42.52
C THR A 322 -31.22 -29.81 -42.26
N LYS A 323 -30.83 -28.59 -42.62
CA LYS A 323 -29.46 -28.08 -42.42
C LYS A 323 -29.18 -27.88 -40.93
N GLU A 324 -28.02 -28.35 -40.49
CA GLU A 324 -27.47 -28.08 -39.15
C GLU A 324 -27.37 -26.57 -38.91
N LYS A 325 -27.84 -26.10 -37.76
CA LYS A 325 -27.80 -24.70 -37.36
C LYS A 325 -26.82 -24.52 -36.22
N THR A 326 -25.72 -23.84 -36.50
CA THR A 326 -24.66 -23.54 -35.54
C THR A 326 -24.57 -22.04 -35.28
N GLY A 327 -23.83 -21.65 -34.26
CA GLY A 327 -23.51 -20.26 -33.97
C GLY A 327 -23.00 -20.06 -32.55
N THR A 328 -22.97 -18.81 -32.11
CA THR A 328 -22.57 -18.42 -30.75
C THR A 328 -23.78 -17.89 -29.99
N VAL A 329 -23.90 -18.27 -28.72
CA VAL A 329 -24.96 -17.81 -27.83
C VAL A 329 -24.81 -16.31 -27.61
N GLY A 330 -25.83 -15.54 -28.03
CA GLY A 330 -25.87 -14.09 -27.88
C GLY A 330 -26.48 -13.67 -26.55
N SER A 331 -26.42 -12.37 -26.24
CA SER A 331 -26.95 -11.81 -24.99
C SER A 331 -28.49 -11.74 -24.92
N LYS A 332 -29.18 -12.17 -25.97
CA LYS A 332 -30.64 -12.23 -26.07
C LYS A 332 -31.05 -13.67 -26.32
N ASP A 333 -32.22 -14.02 -25.81
CA ASP A 333 -32.85 -15.30 -26.10
C ASP A 333 -33.00 -15.50 -27.61
N LYS A 334 -32.84 -16.75 -28.04
CA LYS A 334 -32.83 -17.11 -29.45
C LYS A 334 -33.72 -18.30 -29.72
N THR A 335 -34.53 -18.20 -30.76
CA THR A 335 -35.31 -19.34 -31.29
C THR A 335 -34.65 -19.86 -32.56
N ILE A 336 -34.46 -21.19 -32.62
CA ILE A 336 -33.94 -21.91 -33.77
C ILE A 336 -35.05 -22.84 -34.26
N ILE A 337 -35.49 -22.62 -35.50
CA ILE A 337 -36.60 -23.38 -36.09
C ILE A 337 -36.04 -24.45 -37.05
N PHE A 338 -36.46 -25.69 -36.92
CA PHE A 338 -36.23 -26.77 -37.88
C PHE A 338 -37.56 -27.27 -38.43
#